data_AF-A0A929ZMC3-F1
#
_entry.id   AF-A0A929ZMC3-F1
#
_cell.length_a   1.000
_cell.length_b   1.000
_cell.length_c   1.000
_cell.angle_alpha   90.00
_cell.angle_beta   90.00
_cell.angle_gamma   90.00
#
_symmetry.space_group_name_H-M   'P 1'
#
loop_
_entity.id
_entity.type
_entity.pdbx_description
1 polymer ?
#
loop_
_entity_poly.entity_id
_entity_poly.type
_entity_poly.pdbx_seq_one_letter_code
_entity_poly.pdbx_strand_id
1 'polypeptide(L)'
;SQYGMNFNQYLSMMGKKIEDVRAEYTDNATKTAKLRLILEEIAKVEALEPTEEDLENEYNNIAAQYNMPVDQVKAYISVDMLKRDVRNEKAYAFVKENAAGGKKPAKKAAKKTAKKAEKTEATEEKPVKKTTRKKKSEVEETAE
;
A
#
# COMPACT_ATOMS: atom_id res chain seq x y z
N SER A 1 24.63 15.60 -3.76
CA SER A 1 23.69 16.22 -2.79
C SER A 1 24.12 17.65 -2.50
N GLN A 2 23.50 18.67 -3.11
CA GLN A 2 23.89 20.08 -2.89
C GLN A 2 23.21 20.75 -1.69
N TYR A 3 22.05 20.25 -1.24
CA TYR A 3 21.38 20.71 -0.02
C TYR A 3 21.61 19.72 1.13
N GLY A 4 22.87 19.58 1.53
CA GLY A 4 23.36 18.53 2.43
C GLY A 4 23.07 18.72 3.94
N MET A 5 22.09 19.53 4.33
CA MET A 5 21.72 19.63 5.75
C MET A 5 20.92 18.41 6.19
N ASN A 6 21.45 17.69 7.19
CA ASN A 6 20.68 16.65 7.88
C ASN A 6 19.60 17.28 8.78
N PHE A 7 18.61 16.48 9.17
CA PHE A 7 17.47 16.96 9.95
C PHE A 7 17.88 17.63 11.28
N ASN A 8 18.89 17.09 11.97
CA ASN A 8 19.37 17.65 13.23
C ASN A 8 20.04 19.03 13.04
N GLN A 9 20.72 19.25 11.93
CA GLN A 9 21.28 20.56 11.54
C GLN A 9 20.18 21.60 11.34
N TYR A 10 19.09 21.20 10.67
CA TYR A 10 17.91 22.05 10.45
C TYR A 10 17.18 22.39 11.76
N LEU A 11 16.96 21.40 12.65
CA LEU A 11 16.41 21.66 13.98
C LEU A 11 17.30 22.62 14.80
N SER A 12 18.62 22.42 14.75
CA SER A 12 19.60 23.29 15.42
C SER A 12 19.54 24.74 14.93
N MET A 13 19.36 24.96 13.62
CA MET A 13 19.16 26.31 13.06
C MET A 13 17.84 26.96 13.49
N MET A 14 16.80 26.17 13.76
CA MET A 14 15.54 26.67 14.33
C MET A 14 15.56 26.81 15.86
N GLY A 15 16.66 26.47 16.53
CA GLY A 15 16.75 26.41 18.00
C GLY A 15 15.91 25.30 18.65
N LYS A 16 15.42 24.33 17.85
CA LYS A 16 14.63 23.18 18.33
C LYS A 16 15.48 21.93 18.51
N LYS A 17 14.99 21.02 19.35
CA LYS A 17 15.50 19.65 19.54
C LYS A 17 14.55 18.62 18.92
N ILE A 18 15.01 17.38 18.83
CA ILE A 18 14.18 16.26 18.33
C ILE A 18 13.02 15.95 19.30
N GLU A 19 13.21 16.22 20.59
CA GLU A 19 12.18 16.13 21.64
C GLU A 19 11.02 17.12 21.40
N ASP A 20 11.34 18.36 21.03
CA ASP A 20 10.33 19.41 20.79
C ASP A 20 9.46 19.06 19.58
N VAL A 21 10.08 18.60 18.50
CA VAL A 21 9.37 18.08 17.32
C VAL A 21 8.52 16.86 17.69
N ARG A 22 9.03 15.93 18.49
CA ARG A 22 8.24 14.78 18.95
C ARG A 22 7.03 15.24 19.76
N ALA A 23 7.17 16.22 20.65
CA ALA A 23 6.04 16.77 21.41
C ALA A 23 4.99 17.40 20.48
N GLU A 24 5.41 18.27 19.56
CA GLU A 24 4.54 18.96 18.58
C GLU A 24 3.71 17.98 17.71
N TYR A 25 4.30 16.85 17.32
CA TYR A 25 3.62 15.85 16.49
C TYR A 25 2.91 14.74 17.26
N THR A 26 3.21 14.52 18.55
CA THR A 26 2.67 13.37 19.35
C THR A 26 1.15 13.35 19.39
N ASP A 27 0.50 14.48 19.63
CA ASP A 27 -0.96 14.57 19.73
C ASP A 27 -1.66 14.20 18.41
N ASN A 28 -1.11 14.69 17.29
CA ASN A 28 -1.67 14.44 15.97
C ASN A 28 -1.39 13.01 15.50
N ALA A 29 -0.17 12.49 15.73
CA ALA A 29 0.15 11.08 15.50
C ALA A 29 -0.75 10.15 16.32
N THR A 30 -1.02 10.49 17.58
CA THR A 30 -1.91 9.72 18.47
C THR A 30 -3.36 9.73 17.98
N LYS A 31 -3.87 10.88 17.50
CA LYS A 31 -5.21 10.99 16.89
C LYS A 31 -5.31 10.14 15.61
N THR A 32 -4.35 10.27 14.70
CA THR A 32 -4.31 9.52 13.44
C THR A 32 -4.19 8.01 13.65
N ALA A 33 -3.34 7.56 14.59
CA ALA A 33 -3.20 6.15 14.93
C ALA A 33 -4.51 5.57 15.50
N LYS A 34 -5.17 6.29 16.42
CA LYS A 34 -6.48 5.89 16.96
C LYS A 34 -7.54 5.83 15.87
N LEU A 35 -7.63 6.84 15.00
CA LEU A 35 -8.57 6.87 13.88
C LEU A 35 -8.37 5.68 12.93
N ARG A 36 -7.12 5.38 12.54
CA ARG A 36 -6.82 4.26 11.64
C ARG A 36 -7.14 2.91 12.26
N LEU A 37 -6.90 2.71 13.56
CA LEU A 37 -7.32 1.50 14.27
C LEU A 37 -8.86 1.36 14.35
N ILE A 38 -9.59 2.46 14.53
CA ILE A 38 -11.07 2.46 14.52
C ILE A 38 -11.60 2.10 13.12
N LEU A 39 -11.03 2.67 12.05
CA LEU A 39 -11.40 2.34 10.68
C LEU A 39 -11.06 0.88 10.32
N GLU A 40 -9.89 0.37 10.74
CA GLU A 40 -9.54 -1.05 10.55
C GLU A 40 -10.54 -1.98 11.25
N GLU A 41 -11.06 -1.62 12.43
CA GLU A 41 -12.05 -2.45 13.12
C GLU A 41 -13.45 -2.36 12.49
N ILE A 42 -13.90 -1.17 12.09
CA ILE A 42 -15.16 -0.99 11.33
C ILE A 42 -15.12 -1.81 10.04
N ALA A 43 -13.99 -1.81 9.33
CA ALA A 43 -13.83 -2.61 8.11
C ALA A 43 -13.97 -4.13 8.36
N LYS A 44 -13.48 -4.65 9.49
CA LYS A 44 -13.65 -6.06 9.87
C LYS A 44 -15.10 -6.38 10.20
N VAL A 45 -15.75 -5.52 11.00
CA VAL A 45 -17.12 -5.73 11.50
C VAL A 45 -18.15 -5.71 10.36
N GLU A 46 -18.01 -4.78 9.42
CA GLU A 46 -18.89 -4.65 8.25
C GLU A 46 -18.39 -5.47 7.02
N ALA A 47 -17.32 -6.25 7.18
CA ALA A 47 -16.71 -7.12 6.17
C ALA A 47 -16.34 -6.40 4.85
N LEU A 48 -15.76 -5.20 4.96
CA LEU A 48 -15.35 -4.34 3.84
C LEU A 48 -14.01 -4.79 3.25
N GLU A 49 -14.05 -5.74 2.31
CA GLU A 49 -12.86 -6.11 1.53
C GLU A 49 -12.69 -5.25 0.26
N PRO A 50 -11.45 -4.84 -0.08
CA PRO A 50 -11.10 -4.43 -1.43
C PRO A 50 -11.17 -5.60 -2.41
N THR A 51 -11.72 -5.34 -3.60
CA THR A 51 -11.65 -6.18 -4.78
C THR A 51 -10.40 -5.83 -5.60
N GLU A 52 -10.08 -6.65 -6.59
CA GLU A 52 -8.96 -6.40 -7.52
C GLU A 52 -9.17 -5.09 -8.32
N GLU A 53 -10.42 -4.73 -8.65
CA GLU A 53 -10.76 -3.49 -9.35
C GLU A 53 -10.49 -2.25 -8.47
N ASP A 54 -10.81 -2.30 -7.17
CA ASP A 54 -10.49 -1.20 -6.25
C ASP A 54 -8.97 -0.96 -6.13
N LEU A 55 -8.19 -2.05 -6.12
CA LEU A 55 -6.73 -2.02 -6.00
C LEU A 55 -6.09 -1.48 -7.28
N GLU A 56 -6.55 -1.92 -8.45
CA GLU A 56 -6.07 -1.40 -9.73
C GLU A 56 -6.46 0.07 -9.94
N ASN A 57 -7.67 0.47 -9.56
CA ASN A 57 -8.06 1.88 -9.59
C ASN A 57 -7.15 2.74 -8.68
N GLU A 58 -6.81 2.28 -7.48
CA GLU A 58 -5.91 3.05 -6.60
C GLU A 58 -4.44 3.03 -7.06
N TYR A 59 -3.96 1.94 -7.65
CA TYR A 59 -2.66 1.94 -8.34
C TYR A 59 -2.61 3.00 -9.47
N ASN A 60 -3.72 3.16 -10.22
CA ASN A 60 -3.84 4.21 -11.24
C ASN A 60 -3.95 5.62 -10.63
N ASN A 61 -4.67 5.81 -9.51
CA ASN A 61 -4.75 7.09 -8.80
C ASN A 61 -3.36 7.55 -8.31
N ILE A 62 -2.60 6.66 -7.67
CA ILE A 62 -1.25 6.94 -7.19
C ILE A 62 -0.30 7.22 -8.36
N ALA A 63 -0.39 6.45 -9.45
CA ALA A 63 0.36 6.69 -10.68
C ALA A 63 0.09 8.09 -11.27
N ALA A 64 -1.18 8.49 -11.34
CA ALA A 64 -1.57 9.82 -11.81
C ALA A 64 -1.10 10.95 -10.87
N GLN A 65 -1.31 10.80 -9.55
CA GLN A 65 -0.96 11.83 -8.56
C GLN A 65 0.55 12.12 -8.51
N TYR A 66 1.40 11.09 -8.62
CA TYR A 66 2.85 11.25 -8.66
C TYR A 66 3.42 11.32 -10.08
N ASN A 67 2.56 11.30 -11.10
CA ASN A 67 2.89 11.34 -12.52
C ASN A 67 3.90 10.25 -12.97
N MET A 68 3.81 9.05 -12.35
CA MET A 68 4.69 7.89 -12.57
C MET A 68 3.99 6.76 -13.32
N PRO A 69 4.70 5.86 -14.03
CA PRO A 69 4.11 4.66 -14.62
C PRO A 69 3.57 3.69 -13.55
N VAL A 70 2.39 3.10 -13.81
CA VAL A 70 1.71 2.16 -12.89
C VAL A 70 2.60 0.99 -12.48
N ASP A 71 3.38 0.43 -13.41
CA ASP A 71 4.28 -0.70 -13.13
C ASP A 71 5.39 -0.34 -12.11
N GLN A 72 5.82 0.93 -12.08
CA GLN A 72 6.77 1.39 -11.05
C GLN A 72 6.06 1.55 -9.70
N VAL A 73 4.83 2.06 -9.68
CA VAL A 73 4.03 2.12 -8.44
C VAL A 73 3.82 0.71 -7.85
N LYS A 74 3.51 -0.28 -8.68
CA LYS A 74 3.39 -1.70 -8.26
C LYS A 74 4.70 -2.31 -7.76
N ALA A 75 5.85 -1.86 -8.29
CA ALA A 75 7.16 -2.28 -7.80
C ALA A 75 7.52 -1.68 -6.43
N TYR A 76 7.03 -0.47 -6.11
CA TYR A 76 7.27 0.18 -4.80
C TYR A 76 6.21 -0.12 -3.74
N ILE A 77 4.95 -0.31 -4.12
CA ILE A 77 3.80 -0.48 -3.21
C ILE A 77 3.25 -1.90 -3.34
N SER A 78 3.55 -2.74 -2.34
CA SER A 78 3.01 -4.10 -2.26
C SER A 78 1.48 -4.14 -2.15
N VAL A 79 0.86 -5.16 -2.75
CA VAL A 79 -0.59 -5.35 -2.77
C VAL A 79 -1.17 -5.43 -1.35
N ASP A 80 -0.46 -6.05 -0.40
CA ASP A 80 -0.89 -6.14 1.01
C ASP A 80 -0.94 -4.78 1.73
N MET A 81 -0.03 -3.86 1.40
CA MET A 81 -0.09 -2.49 1.91
C MET A 81 -1.30 -1.76 1.32
N LEU A 82 -1.41 -1.75 -0.03
CA LEU A 82 -2.52 -1.08 -0.71
C LEU A 82 -3.89 -1.60 -0.25
N LYS A 83 -4.01 -2.92 -0.05
CA LYS A 83 -5.23 -3.56 0.46
C LYS A 83 -5.58 -3.14 1.90
N ARG A 84 -4.62 -2.71 2.73
CA ARG A 84 -4.93 -2.10 4.03
C ARG A 84 -5.39 -0.65 3.90
N ASP A 85 -4.79 0.12 3.01
CA ASP A 85 -5.18 1.52 2.78
C ASP A 85 -6.58 1.64 2.15
N VAL A 86 -6.84 0.94 1.04
CA VAL A 86 -8.15 0.91 0.37
C VAL A 86 -9.25 0.34 1.29
N ARG A 87 -8.93 -0.63 2.16
CA ARG A 87 -9.87 -1.13 3.20
C ARG A 87 -10.27 -0.01 4.16
N ASN A 88 -9.32 0.80 4.61
CA ASN A 88 -9.56 1.89 5.55
C ASN A 88 -10.32 3.06 4.90
N GLU A 89 -10.07 3.34 3.63
CA GLU A 89 -10.86 4.30 2.86
C GLU A 89 -12.30 3.84 2.67
N LYS A 90 -12.55 2.57 2.32
CA LYS A 90 -13.92 2.01 2.27
C LYS A 90 -14.65 2.14 3.61
N ALA A 91 -13.97 1.90 4.73
CA ALA A 91 -14.56 2.12 6.06
C ALA A 91 -14.86 3.60 6.34
N TYR A 92 -13.99 4.52 5.90
CA TYR A 92 -14.24 5.96 6.02
C TYR A 92 -15.42 6.42 5.16
N ALA A 93 -15.53 5.94 3.92
CA ALA A 93 -16.67 6.19 3.05
C ALA A 93 -17.98 5.67 3.67
N PHE A 94 -17.98 4.42 4.15
CA PHE A 94 -19.13 3.82 4.84
C PHE A 94 -19.57 4.63 6.08
N VAL A 95 -18.61 5.10 6.90
CA VAL A 95 -18.90 5.96 8.06
C VAL A 95 -19.50 7.29 7.62
N LYS A 96 -18.92 7.92 6.58
CA LYS A 96 -19.39 9.20 6.03
C LYS A 96 -20.82 9.11 5.49
N GLU A 97 -21.14 8.07 4.71
CA GLU A 97 -22.48 7.82 4.18
C GLU A 97 -23.51 7.59 5.29
N ASN A 98 -23.17 6.78 6.30
CA ASN A 98 -24.09 6.48 7.40
C ASN A 98 -24.30 7.68 8.34
N ALA A 99 -23.24 8.46 8.62
CA ALA A 99 -23.31 9.65 9.46
C ALA A 99 -24.12 10.79 8.81
N ALA A 100 -24.14 10.87 7.47
CA ALA A 100 -24.87 11.92 6.74
C ALA A 100 -26.39 11.66 6.63
N GLY A 101 -26.86 10.41 6.72
CA GLY A 101 -28.28 10.14 6.44
C GLY A 101 -28.75 8.68 6.43
N GLY A 102 -28.13 7.78 7.20
CA GLY A 102 -28.78 6.53 7.65
C GLY A 102 -29.14 5.47 6.60
N LYS A 103 -28.23 4.53 6.35
CA LYS A 103 -28.57 3.16 5.87
C LYS A 103 -28.09 2.11 6.85
N LYS A 104 -28.77 2.09 8.01
CA LYS A 104 -28.62 1.17 9.15
C LYS A 104 -28.10 -0.22 8.73
N PRO A 105 -26.92 -0.67 9.20
CA PRO A 105 -26.25 -1.85 8.65
C PRO A 105 -27.10 -3.12 8.80
N ALA A 106 -27.25 -3.84 7.69
CA ALA A 106 -28.01 -5.07 7.63
C ALA A 106 -27.19 -6.22 8.20
N LYS A 107 -27.43 -6.59 9.47
CA LYS A 107 -26.84 -7.76 10.15
C LYS A 107 -26.88 -9.01 9.26
N LYS A 108 -25.77 -9.34 8.59
CA LYS A 108 -25.59 -10.63 7.93
C LYS A 108 -25.29 -11.68 9.00
N ALA A 109 -26.30 -12.48 9.34
CA ALA A 109 -26.16 -13.58 10.28
C ALA A 109 -25.18 -14.64 9.74
N ALA A 110 -24.31 -15.15 10.61
CA ALA A 110 -23.39 -16.21 10.25
C ALA A 110 -24.14 -17.53 9.97
N LYS A 111 -23.84 -18.20 8.85
CA LYS A 111 -24.24 -19.58 8.60
C LYS A 111 -23.07 -20.41 8.05
N LYS A 112 -22.66 -21.44 8.79
CA LYS A 112 -21.65 -22.43 8.38
C LYS A 112 -22.19 -23.36 7.29
N THR A 113 -21.33 -23.69 6.33
CA THR A 113 -21.04 -25.05 5.77
C THR A 113 -19.98 -24.85 4.67
N ALA A 114 -18.73 -25.32 4.69
CA ALA A 114 -18.09 -26.55 5.17
C ALA A 114 -18.14 -27.76 4.20
N LYS A 115 -16.96 -28.07 3.64
CA LYS A 115 -16.45 -29.40 3.20
C LYS A 115 -16.97 -30.07 1.91
N LYS A 116 -16.12 -30.03 0.85
CA LYS A 116 -15.53 -31.19 0.11
C LYS A 116 -14.43 -30.62 -0.83
N ALA A 117 -13.12 -30.82 -0.61
CA ALA A 117 -12.28 -32.02 -0.89
C ALA A 117 -12.22 -32.40 -2.40
N GLU A 118 -11.13 -32.86 -3.03
CA GLU A 118 -9.66 -32.98 -2.75
C GLU A 118 -9.01 -33.66 -3.99
N LYS A 119 -7.68 -33.55 -4.23
CA LYS A 119 -6.88 -34.22 -5.29
C LYS A 119 -7.21 -33.81 -6.76
N THR A 120 -6.35 -34.03 -7.76
CA THR A 120 -5.05 -34.75 -7.89
C THR A 120 -3.88 -33.81 -8.21
N GLU A 121 -2.66 -34.00 -7.69
CA GLU A 121 -1.51 -34.73 -8.30
C GLU A 121 -1.21 -34.33 -9.78
N ALA A 122 -0.04 -33.85 -10.24
CA ALA A 122 1.39 -33.85 -9.83
C ALA A 122 2.32 -34.86 -10.55
N THR A 123 3.06 -34.37 -11.55
CA THR A 123 4.34 -34.83 -12.15
C THR A 123 4.85 -33.67 -13.04
N GLU A 124 6.13 -33.26 -13.03
CA GLU A 124 7.23 -33.71 -13.91
C GLU A 124 6.94 -33.59 -15.43
N GLU A 125 7.84 -33.11 -16.30
CA GLU A 125 9.32 -33.04 -16.20
C GLU A 125 9.95 -31.80 -16.93
N LYS A 126 11.27 -31.61 -16.76
CA LYS A 126 12.19 -30.69 -17.49
C LYS A 126 13.29 -31.59 -18.13
N PRO A 127 14.37 -31.14 -18.83
CA PRO A 127 14.78 -29.82 -19.33
C PRO A 127 15.35 -29.89 -20.80
N VAL A 128 16.46 -29.17 -21.14
CA VAL A 128 17.46 -29.40 -22.25
C VAL A 128 17.10 -28.84 -23.65
N LYS A 129 17.96 -28.15 -24.45
CA LYS A 129 19.33 -27.55 -24.32
C LYS A 129 19.65 -26.55 -25.47
N LYS A 130 20.54 -25.57 -25.21
CA LYS A 130 21.39 -24.81 -26.20
C LYS A 130 20.62 -23.94 -27.25
N THR A 131 21.19 -22.99 -28.02
CA THR A 131 22.61 -22.63 -28.37
C THR A 131 22.91 -21.11 -28.35
N THR A 132 24.13 -20.77 -27.91
CA THR A 132 24.99 -19.61 -28.24
C THR A 132 24.58 -18.55 -29.29
N ARG A 133 24.85 -17.27 -28.99
CA ARG A 133 25.76 -16.42 -29.80
C ARG A 133 26.45 -15.32 -28.97
N LYS A 134 27.73 -15.05 -29.26
CA LYS A 134 28.58 -14.00 -28.64
C LYS A 134 29.28 -13.19 -29.75
N LYS A 135 28.95 -11.90 -29.89
CA LYS A 135 29.60 -10.87 -30.75
C LYS A 135 28.97 -9.53 -30.33
N LYS A 136 29.65 -8.48 -29.82
CA LYS A 136 30.98 -7.84 -29.94
C LYS A 136 31.08 -6.76 -31.04
N SER A 137 30.86 -5.52 -30.57
CA SER A 137 31.24 -4.18 -31.07
C SER A 137 30.84 -3.20 -29.94
N GLU A 138 31.66 -2.37 -29.27
CA GLU A 138 33.00 -1.80 -29.53
C GLU A 138 32.99 -0.68 -30.59
N VAL A 139 33.52 0.53 -30.35
CA VAL A 139 34.23 1.05 -29.13
C VAL A 139 33.23 1.59 -28.07
N GLU A 140 33.09 2.83 -27.56
CA GLU A 140 33.73 4.19 -27.58
C GLU A 140 33.65 4.72 -26.09
N GLU A 141 34.35 5.73 -25.52
CA GLU A 141 35.00 7.01 -25.92
C GLU A 141 34.03 8.21 -26.08
N THR A 142 34.22 9.46 -25.59
CA THR A 142 35.34 10.22 -24.92
C THR A 142 35.10 10.55 -23.43
N ALA A 143 36.10 11.16 -22.76
CA ALA A 143 35.96 11.75 -21.42
C ALA A 143 36.77 13.06 -21.27
N GLU A 144 36.15 14.09 -20.69
CA GLU A 144 36.75 15.28 -20.04
C GLU A 144 35.83 15.72 -18.89
#